data_AF-A0A7W0QLF8-F1
#
_entry.id   AF-A0A7W0QLF8-F1
#
_cell.length_a   1.000
_cell.length_b   1.000
_cell.length_c   1.000
_cell.angle_alpha   90.00
_cell.angle_beta   90.00
_cell.angle_gamma   90.00
#
_symmetry.space_group_name_H-M   'P 1'
#
loop_
_entity.id
_entity.type
_entity.pdbx_description
1 polymer ?
#
loop_
_entity_poly.entity_id
_entity_poly.type
_entity_poly.pdbx_seq_one_letter_code
_entity_poly.pdbx_strand_id
1 'polypeptide(L)'
;MSFELERRLREARETLPDPDATATEHARERALAAIGRRRSRRLRSTALVAAVVVAALLGVGFAGASFLREPFTASKPATSRIVDRTFVCAHGALGDLKEIEARAGRGIREGRSKWKQLPFAVVATGRATNSLSRWGRLTYSYAWITAGEPSSTTTIDSEWRKIGVPATLGVSAKACARATSRVPLSAAGLSGGGASPFGEEFDCPTPRRFLVRVRATLDSPASLRTREGFLATRVPVREAQLAVRTETGRPLMYAEVLESGKASLFTASGCFRE
;
A
#
# COMPACT_ATOMS: atom_id res chain seq x y z
N MET A 1 15.33 -23.19 -18.48
CA MET A 1 16.24 -23.53 -17.37
C MET A 1 17.24 -24.54 -17.87
N SER A 2 18.51 -24.42 -17.50
CA SER A 2 19.57 -25.30 -17.98
C SER A 2 19.54 -26.64 -17.23
N PHE A 3 19.74 -27.75 -17.95
CA PHE A 3 19.88 -29.11 -17.39
C PHE A 3 20.97 -29.17 -16.29
N GLU A 4 21.99 -28.32 -16.40
CA GLU A 4 23.07 -28.24 -15.42
C GLU A 4 22.61 -27.66 -14.08
N LEU A 5 21.65 -26.73 -14.07
CA LEU A 5 21.06 -26.20 -12.84
C LEU A 5 20.24 -27.26 -12.11
N GLU A 6 19.45 -28.05 -12.86
CA GLU A 6 18.68 -29.17 -12.28
C GLU A 6 19.61 -30.25 -11.71
N ARG A 7 20.72 -30.54 -12.40
CA ARG A 7 21.73 -31.48 -11.89
C ARG A 7 22.34 -30.97 -10.58
N ARG A 8 22.75 -29.69 -10.53
CA ARG A 8 23.35 -29.09 -9.32
C ARG A 8 22.36 -29.02 -8.15
N LEU A 9 21.08 -28.73 -8.40
CA LEU A 9 20.05 -28.73 -7.36
C LEU A 9 19.78 -30.13 -6.81
N ARG A 10 19.85 -31.17 -7.65
CA ARG A 10 19.72 -32.57 -7.22
C ARG A 10 20.91 -33.00 -6.36
N GLU A 11 22.13 -32.71 -6.82
CA GLU A 11 23.38 -33.01 -6.10
C GLU A 11 23.47 -32.25 -4.77
N ALA A 12 23.03 -30.99 -4.73
CA ALA A 12 22.92 -30.21 -3.50
C ALA A 12 21.89 -30.80 -2.52
N ARG A 13 20.79 -31.38 -3.02
CA ARG A 13 19.75 -32.00 -2.17
C ARG A 13 20.22 -33.32 -1.57
N GLU A 14 21.08 -34.06 -2.26
CA GLU A 14 21.67 -35.31 -1.76
C GLU A 14 22.80 -35.06 -0.76
N THR A 15 23.44 -33.89 -0.80
CA THR A 15 24.57 -33.55 0.11
C THR A 15 24.15 -32.82 1.37
N LEU A 16 22.95 -32.24 1.40
CA LEU A 16 22.44 -31.60 2.61
C LEU A 16 21.98 -32.67 3.60
N PRO A 17 22.48 -32.66 4.84
CA PRO A 17 21.96 -33.56 5.86
C PRO A 17 20.47 -33.27 6.05
N ASP A 18 19.68 -34.32 6.24
CA ASP A 18 18.27 -34.15 6.58
C ASP A 18 18.16 -33.22 7.80
N PRO A 19 17.20 -32.28 7.79
CA PRO A 19 17.04 -31.38 8.92
C PRO A 19 16.80 -32.21 10.17
N ASP A 20 17.64 -31.99 11.17
CA ASP A 20 17.56 -32.69 12.45
C ASP A 20 16.12 -32.64 12.98
N ALA A 21 15.59 -33.81 13.36
CA ALA A 21 14.24 -33.95 13.88
C ALA A 21 14.04 -33.02 15.09
N THR A 22 15.08 -32.84 15.92
CA THR A 22 15.01 -31.95 17.08
C THR A 22 14.94 -30.48 16.67
N ALA A 23 15.67 -30.06 15.63
CA ALA A 23 15.60 -28.70 15.11
C ALA A 23 14.22 -28.38 14.51
N THR A 24 13.62 -29.36 13.82
CA THR A 24 12.27 -29.24 13.25
C THR A 24 11.21 -29.18 14.35
N GLU A 25 11.34 -29.99 15.40
CA GLU A 25 10.45 -29.98 16.55
C GLU A 25 10.53 -28.66 17.32
N HIS A 26 11.73 -28.15 17.61
CA HIS A 26 11.91 -26.85 18.25
C HIS A 26 11.38 -25.69 17.41
N ALA A 27 11.56 -25.71 16.09
CA ALA A 27 10.98 -24.72 15.20
C ALA A 27 9.44 -24.75 15.25
N ARG A 28 8.85 -25.94 15.27
CA ARG A 28 7.39 -26.14 15.40
C ARG A 28 6.87 -25.67 16.76
N GLU A 29 7.55 -25.98 17.86
CA GLU A 29 7.19 -25.52 19.19
C GLU A 29 7.23 -24.00 19.31
N ARG A 30 8.27 -23.34 18.78
CA ARG A 30 8.36 -21.87 18.75
C ARG A 30 7.23 -21.24 17.94
N ALA A 31 6.90 -21.83 16.78
CA ALA A 31 5.79 -21.37 15.95
C ALA A 31 4.43 -21.51 16.67
N LEU A 32 4.19 -22.64 17.35
CA LEU A 32 2.97 -22.88 18.12
C LEU A 32 2.88 -21.97 19.36
N ALA A 33 3.98 -21.73 20.06
CA ALA A 33 4.03 -20.81 21.21
C ALA A 33 3.71 -19.36 20.81
N ALA A 34 4.15 -18.91 19.62
CA ALA A 34 3.80 -17.61 19.07
C ALA A 34 2.30 -17.48 18.76
N ILE A 35 1.66 -18.57 18.31
CA ILE A 35 0.22 -18.60 18.03
C ILE A 35 -0.61 -18.64 19.33
N GLY A 36 -0.19 -19.44 20.33
CA GLY A 36 -0.89 -19.61 21.61
C GLY A 36 -1.02 -18.30 22.42
N ARG A 37 0.05 -17.51 22.50
CA ARG A 37 0.05 -16.19 23.17
C ARG A 37 -0.93 -15.18 22.53
N ARG A 38 -1.24 -15.37 21.23
CA ARG A 38 -2.16 -14.51 20.48
C ARG A 38 -3.63 -14.79 20.78
N ARG A 39 -3.97 -16.03 21.17
CA ARG A 39 -5.36 -16.47 21.42
C ARG A 39 -5.86 -16.10 22.82
N SER A 40 -5.00 -16.17 23.84
CA SER A 40 -5.40 -15.87 25.23
C SER A 40 -5.71 -14.38 25.47
N ARG A 41 -5.07 -13.46 24.73
CA ARG A 41 -5.33 -12.02 24.86
C ARG A 41 -6.66 -11.56 24.24
N ARG A 42 -7.26 -12.32 23.32
CA ARG A 42 -8.55 -11.97 22.70
C ARG A 42 -9.78 -12.27 23.56
N LEU A 43 -9.66 -13.20 24.52
CA LEU A 43 -10.78 -13.58 25.39
C LEU A 43 -11.00 -12.63 26.57
N ARG A 44 -10.01 -11.79 26.91
CA ARG A 44 -10.13 -10.82 28.01
C ARG A 44 -10.69 -9.45 27.59
N SER A 45 -10.79 -9.16 26.29
CA SER A 45 -11.25 -7.85 25.78
C SER A 45 -12.73 -7.77 25.42
N THR A 46 -13.45 -8.89 25.38
CA THR A 46 -14.90 -8.91 25.07
C THR A 46 -15.79 -8.68 26.28
N ALA A 47 -15.28 -8.83 27.51
CA ALA A 47 -16.08 -8.66 28.73
C ALA A 47 -16.34 -7.19 29.11
N LEU A 48 -15.52 -6.23 28.67
CA LEU A 48 -15.61 -4.82 29.07
C LEU A 48 -16.52 -3.96 28.17
N VAL A 49 -16.86 -4.42 26.96
CA VAL A 49 -17.64 -3.62 26.00
C VAL A 49 -19.15 -3.75 26.22
N ALA A 50 -19.61 -4.81 26.88
CA ALA A 50 -21.05 -5.03 27.13
C ALA A 50 -21.64 -4.08 28.20
N ALA A 51 -20.82 -3.52 29.09
CA ALA A 51 -21.32 -2.68 30.20
C ALA A 51 -21.64 -1.23 29.80
N VAL A 52 -21.10 -0.72 28.68
CA VAL A 52 -21.23 0.71 28.32
C VAL A 52 -22.44 1.00 27.42
N VAL A 53 -23.03 -0.02 26.79
CA VAL A 53 -24.14 0.18 25.83
C VAL A 53 -25.50 0.39 26.52
N VAL A 54 -25.66 0.02 27.79
CA VAL A 54 -26.96 0.12 28.48
C VAL A 54 -27.25 1.53 29.04
N ALA A 55 -26.22 2.39 29.22
CA ALA A 55 -26.42 3.71 29.85
C ALA A 55 -26.82 4.84 28.86
N ALA A 56 -26.76 4.63 27.55
CA ALA A 56 -26.98 5.68 26.56
C ALA A 56 -28.41 5.76 25.98
N LEU A 57 -29.36 4.98 26.50
CA LEU A 57 -30.73 4.89 25.95
C LEU A 57 -31.78 5.76 26.67
N LEU A 58 -31.44 6.53 27.71
CA LEU A 58 -32.44 7.21 28.55
C LEU A 58 -32.13 8.69 28.86
N GLY A 59 -31.86 9.52 27.86
CA GLY A 59 -31.73 10.95 28.15
C GLY A 59 -31.86 11.91 26.97
N VAL A 60 -33.04 12.54 26.88
CA VAL A 60 -33.29 13.99 26.61
C VAL A 60 -32.76 14.56 25.27
N GLY A 61 -33.49 15.29 24.43
CA GLY A 61 -34.76 16.01 24.51
C GLY A 61 -34.80 16.94 23.30
N PHE A 62 -35.95 17.03 22.64
CA PHE A 62 -36.20 17.82 21.43
C PHE A 62 -36.10 19.34 21.71
N ALA A 63 -35.25 20.06 21.00
CA ALA A 63 -35.37 21.50 20.82
C ALA A 63 -35.06 21.84 19.36
N GLY A 64 -36.10 22.29 18.65
CA GLY A 64 -36.05 22.64 17.23
C GLY A 64 -35.31 23.94 17.00
N ALA A 65 -34.37 23.91 16.05
CA ALA A 65 -33.82 25.10 15.42
C ALA A 65 -33.89 24.88 13.91
N SER A 66 -34.79 25.62 13.27
CA SER A 66 -34.95 25.68 11.82
C SER A 66 -33.75 26.41 11.20
N PHE A 67 -32.68 25.67 10.93
CA PHE A 67 -31.58 26.17 10.11
C PHE A 67 -32.03 26.21 8.64
N LEU A 68 -32.30 27.41 8.15
CA LEU A 68 -32.44 27.71 6.73
C LEU A 68 -31.13 27.28 6.03
N ARG A 69 -31.17 26.10 5.41
CA ARG A 69 -30.05 25.48 4.71
C ARG A 69 -29.96 26.14 3.34
N GLU A 70 -29.05 27.09 3.19
CA GLU A 70 -28.73 27.67 1.89
C GLU A 70 -28.42 26.55 0.88
N PRO A 71 -28.96 26.61 -0.33
CA PRO A 71 -28.71 25.61 -1.36
C PRO A 71 -27.23 25.66 -1.72
N PHE A 72 -26.46 24.70 -1.22
CA PHE A 72 -25.11 24.44 -1.70
C PHE A 72 -25.20 24.13 -3.20
N THR A 73 -24.88 25.11 -4.04
CA THR A 73 -24.57 24.86 -5.45
C THR A 73 -23.37 23.93 -5.50
N ALA A 74 -23.64 22.64 -5.73
CA ALA A 74 -22.62 21.62 -5.86
C ALA A 74 -21.74 21.97 -7.07
N SER A 75 -20.56 22.54 -6.79
CA SER A 75 -19.61 22.89 -7.85
C SER A 75 -19.19 21.61 -8.58
N LYS A 76 -19.36 21.61 -9.91
CA LYS A 76 -19.03 20.47 -10.78
C LYS A 76 -17.55 20.14 -10.57
N PRO A 77 -17.19 18.87 -10.31
CA PRO A 77 -15.79 18.51 -10.08
C PRO A 77 -14.94 18.90 -11.29
N ALA A 78 -13.97 19.79 -11.08
CA ALA A 78 -13.06 20.23 -12.12
C ALA A 78 -12.22 19.04 -12.61
N THR A 79 -12.32 18.75 -13.90
CA THR A 79 -11.48 17.76 -14.58
C THR A 79 -10.15 18.41 -14.93
N SER A 80 -9.06 17.84 -14.42
CA SER A 80 -7.70 18.29 -14.71
C SER A 80 -6.86 17.13 -15.23
N ARG A 81 -5.86 17.41 -16.08
CA ARG A 81 -4.83 16.43 -16.42
C ARG A 81 -3.85 16.18 -15.27
N ILE A 82 -3.86 17.03 -14.25
CA ILE A 82 -2.98 16.90 -13.09
C ILE A 82 -3.83 16.56 -11.87
N VAL A 83 -3.56 15.40 -11.28
CA VAL A 83 -4.00 15.05 -9.93
C VAL A 83 -2.88 15.45 -8.99
N ASP A 84 -3.14 16.31 -8.01
CA ASP A 84 -2.18 16.64 -6.94
C ASP A 84 -2.95 16.82 -5.64
N ARG A 85 -2.86 15.82 -4.76
CA ARG A 85 -3.68 15.74 -3.55
C ARG A 85 -2.87 15.18 -2.39
N THR A 86 -3.05 15.78 -1.21
CA THR A 86 -2.56 15.25 0.05
C THR A 86 -3.70 14.59 0.82
N PHE A 87 -3.38 13.50 1.51
CA PHE A 87 -4.26 12.75 2.39
C PHE A 87 -3.56 12.52 3.73
N VAL A 88 -4.34 12.46 4.80
CA VAL A 88 -3.93 11.91 6.08
C VAL A 88 -4.45 10.49 6.18
N CYS A 89 -3.54 9.54 6.35
CA CYS A 89 -3.84 8.13 6.47
C CYS A 89 -3.62 7.66 7.91
N ALA A 90 -4.31 6.61 8.32
CA ALA A 90 -4.16 6.01 9.64
C ALA A 90 -4.07 4.48 9.56
N HIS A 91 -3.23 3.89 10.41
CA HIS A 91 -3.23 2.44 10.58
C HIS A 91 -4.58 1.96 11.09
N GLY A 92 -5.08 0.86 10.51
CA GLY A 92 -6.20 0.14 11.09
C GLY A 92 -5.84 -0.41 12.48
N ALA A 93 -6.85 -0.67 13.32
CA ALA A 93 -6.67 -1.16 14.70
C ALA A 93 -6.06 -2.58 14.83
N LEU A 94 -5.53 -3.15 13.74
CA LEU A 94 -5.09 -4.54 13.66
C LEU A 94 -3.64 -4.72 14.14
N GLY A 95 -3.41 -4.45 15.42
CA GLY A 95 -2.15 -4.74 16.14
C GLY A 95 -1.22 -3.53 16.28
N ASP A 96 -0.26 -3.66 17.20
CA ASP A 96 0.62 -2.56 17.65
C ASP A 96 1.79 -2.25 16.71
N LEU A 97 1.94 -3.01 15.61
CA LEU A 97 2.98 -2.75 14.61
C LEU A 97 2.55 -1.55 13.76
N LYS A 98 3.17 -0.41 14.03
CA LYS A 98 2.95 0.85 13.31
C LYS A 98 4.03 1.00 12.25
N GLU A 99 3.88 0.23 11.18
CA GLU A 99 4.81 0.23 10.06
C GLU A 99 4.06 0.29 8.74
N ILE A 100 4.63 1.02 7.78
CA ILE A 100 4.20 1.02 6.39
C ILE A 100 5.22 0.27 5.57
N GLU A 101 4.73 -0.46 4.59
CA GLU A 101 5.53 -1.12 3.57
C GLU A 101 5.60 -0.19 2.36
N ALA A 102 6.81 0.13 1.91
CA ALA A 102 7.08 0.93 0.72
C ALA A 102 7.65 0.01 -0.35
N ARG A 103 6.93 -0.15 -1.46
CA ARG A 103 7.40 -0.95 -2.60
C ARG A 103 7.43 -0.12 -3.87
N ALA A 104 8.39 -0.40 -4.74
CA ALA A 104 8.40 0.10 -6.11
C ALA A 104 9.06 -0.90 -7.03
N GLY A 105 8.67 -0.92 -8.30
CA GLY A 105 9.30 -1.78 -9.31
C GLY A 105 9.27 -1.15 -10.68
N ARG A 106 10.33 -1.39 -11.47
CA ARG A 106 10.41 -0.90 -12.84
C ARG A 106 9.43 -1.65 -13.75
N GLY A 107 9.05 -1.03 -14.86
CA GLY A 107 8.21 -1.64 -15.88
C GLY A 107 8.95 -2.66 -16.73
N ILE A 108 8.23 -3.69 -17.19
CA ILE A 108 8.72 -4.69 -18.13
C ILE A 108 7.77 -4.72 -19.32
N ARG A 109 8.30 -4.55 -20.53
CA ARG A 109 7.52 -4.61 -21.77
C ARG A 109 7.62 -5.98 -22.41
N GLU A 110 6.52 -6.43 -23.01
CA GLU A 110 6.47 -7.54 -23.96
C GLU A 110 6.45 -6.91 -25.36
N GLY A 111 7.59 -6.92 -26.04
CA GLY A 111 7.77 -6.18 -27.30
C GLY A 111 7.92 -4.67 -27.09
N ARG A 112 7.52 -3.87 -28.09
CA ARG A 112 7.77 -2.40 -28.11
C ARG A 112 6.77 -1.58 -27.30
N SER A 113 5.49 -1.95 -27.31
CA SER A 113 4.41 -1.11 -26.78
C SER A 113 3.63 -1.73 -25.63
N LYS A 114 3.61 -3.06 -25.51
CA LYS A 114 2.75 -3.75 -24.54
C LYS A 114 3.46 -3.92 -23.20
N TRP A 115 2.79 -3.53 -22.12
CA TRP A 115 3.28 -3.76 -20.77
C TRP A 115 2.99 -5.19 -20.31
N LYS A 116 4.04 -5.94 -20.00
CA LYS A 116 3.94 -7.14 -19.17
C LYS A 116 3.74 -6.74 -17.70
N GLN A 117 4.56 -5.79 -17.23
CA GLN A 117 4.50 -5.20 -15.91
C GLN A 117 4.59 -3.67 -16.03
N LEU A 118 3.69 -2.94 -15.38
CA LEU A 118 3.81 -1.47 -15.32
C LEU A 118 4.86 -1.07 -14.29
N PRO A 119 5.59 0.04 -14.51
CA PRO A 119 6.32 0.69 -13.42
C PRO A 119 5.31 1.11 -12.35
N PHE A 120 5.62 0.85 -11.08
CA PHE A 120 4.72 1.10 -9.98
C PHE A 120 5.45 1.53 -8.71
N ALA A 121 4.71 2.22 -7.84
CA ALA A 121 5.06 2.43 -6.45
C ALA A 121 3.81 2.35 -5.57
N VAL A 122 3.94 1.75 -4.39
CA VAL A 122 2.83 1.54 -3.46
C VAL A 122 3.31 1.80 -2.04
N VAL A 123 2.41 2.36 -1.23
CA VAL A 123 2.55 2.33 0.23
C VAL A 123 1.40 1.54 0.82
N ALA A 124 1.73 0.53 1.62
CA ALA A 124 0.77 -0.42 2.18
C ALA A 124 0.94 -0.58 3.69
N THR A 125 -0.02 -1.26 4.32
CA THR A 125 0.17 -1.75 5.69
C THR A 125 1.26 -2.82 5.63
N GLY A 126 2.24 -2.82 6.55
CA GLY A 126 3.35 -3.80 6.72
C GLY A 126 2.94 -5.25 6.98
N ARG A 127 1.90 -5.67 6.28
CA ARG A 127 1.24 -6.96 6.27
C ARG A 127 0.64 -7.12 4.89
N ALA A 128 1.47 -7.10 3.85
CA ALA A 128 1.10 -7.74 2.60
C ALA A 128 0.96 -9.26 2.85
N THR A 129 -0.12 -9.63 3.55
CA THR A 129 -0.52 -11.02 3.70
C THR A 129 -0.69 -11.60 2.31
N ASN A 130 -0.46 -12.91 2.19
CA ASN A 130 -0.58 -13.71 0.97
C ASN A 130 -2.03 -13.78 0.41
N SER A 131 -2.84 -12.74 0.59
CA SER A 131 -4.23 -12.63 0.17
C SER A 131 -4.40 -13.05 -1.28
N LEU A 132 -5.24 -14.06 -1.47
CA LEU A 132 -5.55 -14.71 -2.75
C LEU A 132 -6.61 -13.95 -3.55
N SER A 133 -7.10 -12.80 -3.07
CA SER A 133 -8.06 -12.03 -3.87
C SER A 133 -7.39 -11.42 -5.10
N ARG A 134 -8.18 -11.21 -6.17
CA ARG A 134 -7.75 -10.52 -7.40
C ARG A 134 -7.12 -9.13 -7.14
N TRP A 135 -7.41 -8.56 -5.96
CA TRP A 135 -6.93 -7.28 -5.43
C TRP A 135 -5.95 -7.43 -4.26
N GLY A 136 -5.50 -8.65 -3.96
CA GLY A 136 -5.06 -9.09 -2.62
C GLY A 136 -3.98 -8.27 -1.94
N ARG A 137 -3.06 -7.64 -2.70
CA ARG A 137 -2.06 -6.73 -2.13
C ARG A 137 -2.53 -5.27 -2.10
N LEU A 138 -3.30 -4.81 -3.09
CA LEU A 138 -3.81 -3.44 -3.12
C LEU A 138 -4.90 -3.19 -2.08
N THR A 139 -5.65 -4.20 -1.63
CA THR A 139 -6.64 -4.07 -0.55
C THR A 139 -6.03 -3.52 0.75
N TYR A 140 -4.74 -3.77 0.99
CA TYR A 140 -3.99 -3.29 2.15
C TYR A 140 -3.15 -2.05 1.85
N SER A 141 -3.26 -1.49 0.65
CA SER A 141 -2.57 -0.27 0.28
C SER A 141 -3.26 0.97 0.84
N TYR A 142 -2.48 1.95 1.27
CA TYR A 142 -2.96 3.31 1.54
C TYR A 142 -3.03 4.11 0.24
N ALA A 143 -2.02 3.95 -0.63
CA ALA A 143 -1.98 4.56 -1.95
C ALA A 143 -1.05 3.80 -2.88
N TRP A 144 -1.32 3.86 -4.20
CA TRP A 144 -0.41 3.41 -5.24
C TRP A 144 -0.47 4.32 -6.46
N ILE A 145 0.60 4.25 -7.23
CA ILE A 145 0.75 4.90 -8.54
C ILE A 145 1.39 3.92 -9.52
N THR A 146 0.97 3.98 -10.77
CA THR A 146 1.59 3.31 -11.92
C THR A 146 1.75 4.32 -13.06
N ALA A 147 2.58 4.01 -14.07
CA ALA A 147 2.65 4.81 -15.29
C ALA A 147 2.58 3.95 -16.56
N GLY A 148 1.89 4.45 -17.59
CA GLY A 148 1.57 3.76 -18.83
C GLY A 148 0.14 3.23 -18.92
N GLU A 149 -0.21 2.69 -20.09
CA GLU A 149 -1.52 2.12 -20.38
C GLU A 149 -1.61 0.63 -20.00
N PRO A 150 -2.44 0.25 -19.02
CA PRO A 150 -2.62 -1.15 -18.66
C PRO A 150 -3.36 -1.93 -19.75
N SER A 151 -2.89 -3.13 -20.07
CA SER A 151 -3.63 -4.13 -20.85
C SER A 151 -4.30 -5.16 -19.92
N SER A 152 -5.17 -6.02 -20.48
CA SER A 152 -5.82 -7.10 -19.72
C SER A 152 -4.83 -8.13 -19.12
N THR A 153 -3.60 -8.18 -19.64
CA THR A 153 -2.54 -9.08 -19.16
C THR A 153 -1.48 -8.39 -18.31
N THR A 154 -1.61 -7.08 -18.09
CA THR A 154 -0.59 -6.27 -17.41
C THR A 154 -0.65 -6.46 -15.89
N THR A 155 0.52 -6.59 -15.26
CA THR A 155 0.67 -6.78 -13.80
C THR A 155 1.49 -5.66 -13.15
N ILE A 156 1.54 -5.64 -11.81
CA ILE A 156 2.43 -4.80 -10.98
C ILE A 156 3.32 -5.63 -10.04
N ASP A 157 3.38 -6.95 -10.22
CA ASP A 157 4.21 -7.83 -9.39
C ASP A 157 4.95 -8.78 -10.33
N SER A 158 6.25 -8.93 -10.10
CA SER A 158 7.21 -9.59 -10.96
C SER A 158 7.36 -11.08 -10.67
N GLU A 159 7.06 -11.52 -9.45
CA GLU A 159 7.61 -12.81 -9.02
C GLU A 159 6.69 -13.98 -9.32
N TRP A 160 5.46 -14.03 -8.80
CA TRP A 160 4.63 -15.25 -8.97
C TRP A 160 3.12 -15.01 -9.06
N ARG A 161 2.66 -13.76 -8.91
CA ARG A 161 1.23 -13.43 -8.83
C ARG A 161 0.86 -12.38 -9.86
N LYS A 162 -0.04 -12.74 -10.77
CA LYS A 162 -0.64 -11.79 -11.71
C LYS A 162 -1.62 -10.87 -10.97
N ILE A 163 -1.09 -9.81 -10.35
CA ILE A 163 -1.92 -8.77 -9.74
C ILE A 163 -2.33 -7.81 -10.84
N GLY A 164 -3.60 -7.88 -11.25
CA GLY A 164 -4.15 -6.94 -12.22
C GLY A 164 -4.19 -5.52 -11.66
N VAL A 165 -4.13 -4.54 -12.55
CA VAL A 165 -4.08 -3.12 -12.18
C VAL A 165 -5.49 -2.53 -12.33
N PRO A 166 -6.25 -2.32 -11.24
CA PRO A 166 -7.64 -1.82 -11.30
C PRO A 166 -7.77 -0.46 -11.95
N ALA A 167 -6.71 0.31 -11.73
CA ALA A 167 -6.60 1.75 -11.82
C ALA A 167 -5.11 2.10 -11.77
N THR A 168 -4.72 3.12 -12.52
CA THR A 168 -3.35 3.60 -12.63
C THR A 168 -2.90 4.41 -11.41
N LEU A 169 -3.85 4.85 -10.60
CA LEU A 169 -3.64 5.54 -9.33
C LEU A 169 -4.82 5.25 -8.41
N GLY A 170 -4.53 5.01 -7.14
CA GLY A 170 -5.55 4.85 -6.11
C GLY A 170 -5.08 5.30 -4.73
N VAL A 171 -6.02 5.78 -3.92
CA VAL A 171 -5.83 6.10 -2.49
C VAL A 171 -6.99 5.52 -1.69
N SER A 172 -6.71 4.85 -0.58
CA SER A 172 -7.74 4.18 0.25
C SER A 172 -8.74 5.19 0.80
N ALA A 173 -10.01 5.07 0.40
CA ALA A 173 -11.08 5.93 0.92
C ALA A 173 -11.45 5.59 2.37
N LYS A 174 -11.08 4.38 2.84
CA LYS A 174 -11.32 3.93 4.21
C LYS A 174 -10.21 4.32 5.17
N ALA A 175 -8.95 4.21 4.73
CA ALA A 175 -7.80 4.45 5.59
C ALA A 175 -7.29 5.90 5.51
N CYS A 176 -7.69 6.66 4.49
CA CYS A 176 -7.19 8.00 4.24
C CYS A 176 -8.32 9.01 4.05
N ALA A 177 -8.13 10.20 4.62
CA ALA A 177 -8.99 11.37 4.44
C ALA A 177 -8.21 12.49 3.76
N ARG A 178 -8.89 13.35 3.00
CA ARG A 178 -8.25 14.51 2.34
C ARG A 178 -7.63 15.43 3.38
N ALA A 179 -6.43 15.93 3.10
CA ALA A 179 -5.71 16.88 3.95
C ALA A 179 -5.24 18.10 3.13
N THR A 180 -5.08 19.24 3.80
CA THR A 180 -4.55 20.49 3.22
C THR A 180 -3.06 20.68 3.48
N SER A 181 -2.47 19.83 4.34
CA SER A 181 -1.06 19.85 4.66
C SER A 181 -0.19 19.72 3.41
N ARG A 182 0.88 20.53 3.33
CA ARG A 182 1.87 20.41 2.26
C ARG A 182 2.79 19.24 2.55
N VAL A 183 3.04 18.37 1.57
CA VAL A 183 4.04 17.29 1.64
C VAL A 183 4.98 17.53 0.47
N PRO A 184 6.29 17.80 0.68
CA PRO A 184 7.23 17.94 -0.42
C PRO A 184 7.30 16.66 -1.27
N LEU A 185 7.35 16.81 -2.61
CA LEU A 185 7.61 15.71 -3.54
C LEU A 185 9.12 15.75 -3.84
N SER A 186 9.93 15.19 -2.95
CA SER A 186 11.38 15.26 -3.03
C SER A 186 12.04 14.07 -2.36
N ALA A 187 13.19 13.66 -2.90
CA ALA A 187 14.08 12.67 -2.30
C ALA A 187 15.04 13.28 -1.24
N ALA A 188 14.98 14.58 -0.97
CA ALA A 188 15.89 15.24 -0.04
C ALA A 188 15.79 14.63 1.38
N GLY A 189 16.95 14.22 1.92
CA GLY A 189 17.03 13.56 3.23
C GLY A 189 16.58 12.10 3.23
N LEU A 190 16.37 11.50 2.06
CA LEU A 190 16.06 10.08 1.87
C LEU A 190 17.21 9.39 1.12
N SER A 191 17.35 8.10 1.34
CA SER A 191 18.33 7.24 0.67
C SER A 191 17.62 6.25 -0.25
N GLY A 192 18.21 5.94 -1.40
CA GLY A 192 17.62 5.03 -2.37
C GLY A 192 18.05 5.34 -3.79
N GLY A 193 17.25 4.93 -4.77
CA GLY A 193 17.58 5.10 -6.18
C GLY A 193 16.57 4.45 -7.11
N GLY A 194 17.03 4.05 -8.30
CA GLY A 194 16.21 3.34 -9.28
C GLY A 194 15.79 1.97 -8.75
N ALA A 195 14.51 1.64 -8.87
CA ALA A 195 13.98 0.34 -8.47
C ALA A 195 14.34 -0.75 -9.49
N SER A 196 14.61 -1.96 -9.01
CA SER A 196 14.85 -3.12 -9.86
C SER A 196 13.55 -3.59 -10.57
N PRO A 197 13.64 -4.42 -11.63
CA PRO A 197 12.47 -5.09 -12.19
C PRO A 197 11.82 -6.11 -11.25
N PHE A 198 12.57 -6.61 -10.26
CA PHE A 198 12.06 -7.53 -9.24
C PHE A 198 11.39 -6.79 -8.07
N GLY A 199 11.42 -5.45 -8.12
CA GLY A 199 10.96 -4.59 -7.05
C GLY A 199 12.05 -4.26 -6.04
N GLU A 200 11.78 -3.22 -5.28
CA GLU A 200 12.44 -2.88 -4.02
C GLU A 200 11.36 -2.77 -2.96
N GLU A 201 11.67 -3.23 -1.76
CA GLU A 201 10.73 -3.29 -0.65
C GLU A 201 11.40 -2.85 0.64
N PHE A 202 10.70 -1.99 1.39
CA PHE A 202 11.16 -1.49 2.67
C PHE A 202 10.02 -1.39 3.65
N ASP A 203 10.27 -1.80 4.87
CA ASP A 203 9.40 -1.52 6.01
C ASP A 203 9.88 -0.26 6.73
N CYS A 204 8.96 0.66 6.96
CA CYS A 204 9.21 1.96 7.54
C CYS A 204 8.40 2.14 8.84
N PRO A 205 9.06 2.27 10.01
CA PRO A 205 8.39 2.63 11.26
C PRO A 205 7.71 3.99 11.16
N THR A 206 6.44 4.05 11.53
CA THR A 206 5.62 5.26 11.39
C THR A 206 4.69 5.46 12.59
N PRO A 207 4.28 6.69 12.92
CA PRO A 207 3.20 6.93 13.86
C PRO A 207 1.84 6.35 13.39
N ARG A 208 0.85 6.39 14.28
CA ARG A 208 -0.53 5.94 13.98
C ARG A 208 -1.14 6.65 12.76
N ARG A 209 -0.76 7.91 12.54
CA ARG A 209 -1.23 8.76 11.44
C ARG A 209 -0.05 9.35 10.70
N PHE A 210 -0.17 9.41 9.39
CA PHE A 210 0.88 9.94 8.51
C PHE A 210 0.24 10.60 7.29
N LEU A 211 1.00 11.42 6.59
CA LEU A 211 0.55 12.14 5.40
C LEU A 211 1.07 11.45 4.15
N VAL A 212 0.20 11.29 3.17
CA VAL A 212 0.52 10.78 1.84
C VAL A 212 0.16 11.86 0.83
N ARG A 213 1.08 12.22 -0.07
CA ARG A 213 0.77 13.06 -1.23
C ARG A 213 1.00 12.27 -2.49
N VAL A 214 0.01 12.36 -3.38
CA VAL A 214 0.04 11.77 -4.70
C VAL A 214 -0.05 12.91 -5.72
N ARG A 215 0.90 12.93 -6.66
CA ARG A 215 0.84 13.78 -7.85
C ARG A 215 0.98 12.93 -9.09
N ALA A 216 0.13 13.14 -10.09
CA ALA A 216 0.18 12.42 -11.35
C ALA A 216 -0.23 13.31 -12.52
N THR A 217 0.48 13.14 -13.64
CA THR A 217 0.14 13.73 -14.93
C THR A 217 -0.53 12.66 -15.79
N LEU A 218 -1.81 12.89 -16.11
CA LEU A 218 -2.69 11.97 -16.84
C LEU A 218 -2.68 12.27 -18.35
N ASP A 219 -2.89 11.25 -19.17
CA ASP A 219 -3.02 11.41 -20.62
C ASP A 219 -4.27 12.18 -21.04
N SER A 220 -5.34 12.11 -20.23
CA SER A 220 -6.57 12.88 -20.43
C SER A 220 -7.10 13.45 -19.12
N PRO A 221 -7.89 14.54 -19.15
CA PRO A 221 -8.46 15.11 -17.93
C PRO A 221 -9.33 14.09 -17.18
N ALA A 222 -9.13 13.96 -15.88
CA ALA A 222 -9.92 13.05 -15.05
C ALA A 222 -10.16 13.60 -13.65
N SER A 223 -11.06 12.94 -12.92
CA SER A 223 -11.26 13.13 -11.49
C SER A 223 -11.16 11.78 -10.79
N LEU A 224 -10.63 11.78 -9.56
CA LEU A 224 -10.65 10.59 -8.72
C LEU A 224 -12.11 10.27 -8.36
N ARG A 225 -12.49 9.00 -8.54
CA ARG A 225 -13.82 8.50 -8.18
C ARG A 225 -13.67 7.33 -7.24
N THR A 226 -14.63 7.19 -6.33
CA THR A 226 -14.69 6.02 -5.46
C THR A 226 -14.94 4.77 -6.29
N ARG A 227 -14.04 3.79 -6.19
CA ARG A 227 -14.08 2.47 -6.85
C ARG A 227 -13.55 1.45 -5.87
N GLU A 228 -14.38 0.48 -5.49
CA GLU A 228 -13.95 -0.65 -4.64
C GLU A 228 -13.22 -0.22 -3.35
N GLY A 229 -13.66 0.88 -2.73
CA GLY A 229 -13.04 1.41 -1.50
C GLY A 229 -11.84 2.34 -1.72
N PHE A 230 -11.51 2.70 -2.96
CA PHE A 230 -10.41 3.61 -3.31
C PHE A 230 -10.90 4.83 -4.08
N LEU A 231 -10.30 5.99 -3.82
CA LEU A 231 -10.37 7.15 -4.71
C LEU A 231 -9.36 6.93 -5.83
N ALA A 232 -9.85 6.59 -7.02
CA ALA A 232 -9.01 6.06 -8.10
C ALA A 232 -9.37 6.62 -9.49
N THR A 233 -8.43 6.49 -10.43
CA THR A 233 -8.62 6.75 -11.86
C THR A 233 -8.03 5.63 -12.71
N ARG A 234 -8.64 5.33 -13.86
CA ARG A 234 -8.11 4.39 -14.86
C ARG A 234 -7.40 5.07 -16.02
N VAL A 235 -7.43 6.41 -16.06
CA VAL A 235 -6.78 7.15 -17.13
C VAL A 235 -5.27 6.88 -17.07
N PRO A 236 -4.64 6.51 -18.20
CA PRO A 236 -3.21 6.32 -18.27
C PRO A 236 -2.43 7.52 -17.70
N VAL A 237 -1.34 7.19 -17.01
CA VAL A 237 -0.49 8.13 -16.28
C VAL A 237 0.85 8.20 -17.00
N ARG A 238 1.32 9.39 -17.35
CA ARG A 238 2.66 9.60 -17.95
C ARG A 238 3.77 9.55 -16.92
N GLU A 239 3.51 10.21 -15.81
CA GLU A 239 4.41 10.32 -14.67
C GLU A 239 3.59 10.45 -13.39
N ALA A 240 4.08 9.84 -12.32
CA ALA A 240 3.50 10.02 -11.01
C ALA A 240 4.55 9.98 -9.91
N GLN A 241 4.25 10.70 -8.83
CA GLN A 241 5.07 10.84 -7.65
C GLN A 241 4.22 10.52 -6.41
N LEU A 242 4.81 9.78 -5.48
CA LEU A 242 4.21 9.39 -4.21
C LEU A 242 5.18 9.78 -3.10
N ALA A 243 4.74 10.62 -2.16
CA ALA A 243 5.53 11.00 -1.00
C ALA A 243 4.79 10.72 0.29
N VAL A 244 5.52 10.27 1.30
CA VAL A 244 4.97 9.98 2.63
C VAL A 244 5.84 10.64 3.70
N ARG A 245 5.18 11.25 4.68
CA ARG A 245 5.84 11.84 5.85
C ARG A 245 5.00 11.66 7.11
N THR A 246 5.63 11.76 8.27
CA THR A 246 4.91 11.86 9.54
C THR A 246 4.12 13.17 9.62
N GLU A 247 3.13 13.26 10.51
CA GLU A 247 2.43 14.53 10.77
C GLU A 247 3.38 15.61 11.30
N THR A 248 4.43 15.22 12.05
CA THR A 248 5.50 16.10 12.51
C THR A 248 6.46 16.55 11.40
N GLY A 249 6.33 15.99 10.19
CA GLY A 249 7.03 16.41 9.00
C GLY A 249 8.31 15.67 8.64
N ARG A 250 8.69 14.64 9.40
CA ARG A 250 9.80 13.75 9.05
C ARG A 250 9.46 12.97 7.77
N PRO A 251 10.25 13.06 6.69
CA PRO A 251 9.99 12.30 5.48
C PRO A 251 10.23 10.82 5.74
N LEU A 252 9.40 9.95 5.16
CA LEU A 252 9.48 8.49 5.31
C LEU A 252 9.83 7.82 3.98
N MET A 253 9.19 8.23 2.90
CA MET A 253 9.49 7.74 1.55
C MET A 253 9.12 8.76 0.48
N TYR A 254 9.80 8.64 -0.66
CA TYR A 254 9.48 9.28 -1.93
C TYR A 254 9.67 8.26 -3.04
N ALA A 255 8.72 8.20 -3.96
CA ALA A 255 8.79 7.35 -5.12
C ALA A 255 8.30 8.09 -6.37
N GLU A 256 8.84 7.68 -7.52
CA GLU A 256 8.53 8.23 -8.83
C GLU A 256 8.41 7.10 -9.85
N VAL A 257 7.41 7.20 -10.72
CA VAL A 257 7.20 6.25 -11.82
C VAL A 257 6.96 7.02 -13.11
N LEU A 258 7.56 6.53 -14.20
CA LEU A 258 7.52 7.15 -15.52
C LEU A 258 7.06 6.14 -16.56
N GLU A 259 6.31 6.59 -17.57
CA GLU A 259 5.84 5.76 -18.69
C GLU A 259 7.00 5.15 -19.52
N SER A 260 8.21 5.68 -19.38
CA SER A 260 9.42 5.03 -19.90
C SER A 260 9.69 3.64 -19.29
N GLY A 261 9.04 3.30 -18.17
CA GLY A 261 9.28 2.07 -17.41
C GLY A 261 10.22 2.27 -16.24
N LYS A 262 10.78 3.48 -16.07
CA LYS A 262 11.59 3.83 -14.91
C LYS A 262 10.72 3.94 -13.67
N ALA A 263 11.23 3.43 -12.56
CA ALA A 263 10.69 3.64 -11.23
C ALA A 263 11.86 3.90 -10.28
N SER A 264 11.65 4.75 -9.29
CA SER A 264 12.63 5.06 -8.24
C SER A 264 11.95 5.04 -6.88
N LEU A 265 12.68 4.61 -5.86
CA LEU A 265 12.23 4.57 -4.46
C LEU A 265 13.35 5.07 -3.56
N PHE A 266 12.98 5.98 -2.67
CA PHE A 266 13.84 6.56 -1.66
C PHE A 266 13.12 6.48 -0.31
N THR A 267 13.82 6.07 0.74
CA THR A 267 13.28 5.85 2.08
C THR A 267 14.15 6.51 3.14
N ALA A 268 13.58 6.73 4.32
CA ALA A 268 14.32 7.27 5.45
C ALA A 268 15.31 6.24 6.01
N SER A 269 16.37 6.69 6.68
CA SER A 269 17.40 5.80 7.27
C SER A 269 16.88 4.81 8.31
N GLY A 270 15.69 5.04 8.88
CA GLY A 270 15.05 4.12 9.81
C GLY A 270 14.20 3.03 9.14
N CYS A 271 14.11 3.01 7.81
CA CYS A 271 13.43 1.94 7.08
C CYS A 271 14.41 0.80 6.79
N PHE A 272 13.92 -0.45 6.85
CA PHE A 272 14.72 -1.65 6.62
C PHE A 272 14.21 -2.41 5.40
N ARG A 273 15.12 -3.03 4.66
CA ARG A 273 14.80 -3.84 3.48
C ARG A 273 14.29 -5.22 3.92
N GLU A 274 13.24 -5.72 3.28
CA GLU A 274 12.76 -7.12 3.46
C GLU A 274 13.61 -8.12 2.67
#